data_AF-U6F4W6-F1
#
_entry.id   AF-U6F4W6-F1
#
_cell.length_a   1.000
_cell.length_b   1.000
_cell.length_c   1.000
_cell.angle_alpha   90.00
_cell.angle_beta   90.00
_cell.angle_gamma   90.00
#
_symmetry.space_group_name_H-M   'P 1'
#
loop_
_entity.id
_entity.type
_entity.pdbx_description
1 polymer ?
#
loop_
_entity_poly.entity_id
_entity_poly.type
_entity_poly.pdbx_seq_one_letter_code
_entity_poly.pdbx_strand_id
1 'polypeptide(L)' 'MDIRTQTTKSNLKKALLQCMKKQAFSEIKVKDIILAEFNKALLADRSAVNGN' A
#
# COMPACT_ATOMS: atom_id res chain seq x y z
N MET A 1 10.14 15.94 9.76
CA MET A 1 9.91 15.04 8.59
C MET A 1 8.79 15.64 7.77
N ASP A 2 9.00 15.85 6.48
CA ASP A 2 8.00 16.51 5.62
C ASP A 2 6.73 15.65 5.43
N ILE A 3 5.65 16.29 4.98
CA ILE A 3 4.33 15.66 4.83
C ILE A 3 4.40 14.48 3.84
N ARG A 4 5.17 14.58 2.75
CA ARG A 4 5.27 13.49 1.78
C ARG A 4 5.92 12.27 2.43
N THR A 5 7.02 12.46 3.14
CA THR A 5 7.69 11.37 3.87
C THR A 5 6.79 10.74 4.95
N GLN A 6 6.00 11.53 5.69
CA GLN A 6 5.04 11.00 6.67
C GLN A 6 3.94 10.15 6.03
N THR A 7 3.36 10.64 4.93
CA THR A 7 2.34 9.92 4.16
C THR A 7 2.89 8.61 3.62
N THR A 8 4.07 8.64 2.97
CA THR A 8 4.72 7.43 2.46
C THR A 8 4.98 6.41 3.56
N LYS A 9 5.48 6.84 4.73
CA LYS A 9 5.68 5.93 5.88
C LYS A 9 4.37 5.27 6.34
N SER A 10 3.30 6.05 6.47
CA SER A 10 1.97 5.54 6.85
C SER A 10 1.45 4.51 5.83
N ASN A 11 1.61 4.80 4.55
CA ASN A 11 1.16 3.95 3.46
C ASN A 11 1.93 2.63 3.41
N LEU A 12 3.26 2.67 3.48
CA LEU A 12 4.11 1.48 3.55
C LEU A 12 3.79 0.61 4.78
N LYS A 13 3.50 1.23 5.94
CA LYS A 13 3.06 0.48 7.14
C LYS A 13 1.73 -0.25 6.88
N LYS A 14 0.76 0.40 6.24
CA LYS A 14 -0.53 -0.22 5.92
C LYS A 14 -0.37 -1.35 4.91
N ALA A 15 0.46 -1.17 3.88
CA ALA A 15 0.77 -2.19 2.89
C ALA A 15 1.43 -3.42 3.53
N LEU A 16 2.43 -3.23 4.40
CA LEU A 16 3.05 -4.32 5.16
C LEU A 16 2.02 -5.10 5.98
N LEU A 17 1.14 -4.41 6.70
CA LEU A 17 0.07 -5.06 7.48
C LEU A 17 -0.90 -5.85 6.59
N GLN A 18 -1.14 -5.42 5.35
CA GLN A 18 -1.95 -6.19 4.41
C GLN A 18 -1.23 -7.43 3.91
N CYS A 19 0.07 -7.34 3.61
CA CYS A 19 0.89 -8.49 3.24
C CYS A 19 0.92 -9.55 4.36
N MET A 20 1.05 -9.12 5.61
CA MET A 20 1.05 -10.01 6.79
C MET A 20 -0.26 -10.77 7.01
N LYS A 21 -1.38 -10.35 6.38
CA LYS A 21 -2.63 -11.10 6.40
C LYS A 21 -2.64 -12.28 5.43
N LYS A 22 -1.71 -12.32 4.47
CA LYS A 22 -1.68 -13.29 3.38
C LYS A 22 -0.48 -14.24 3.43
N GLN A 23 0.64 -13.80 4.02
CA GLN A 23 1.87 -14.59 4.11
C GLN A 23 2.65 -14.24 5.39
N ALA A 24 3.53 -15.15 5.82
CA ALA A 24 4.35 -14.94 7.01
C ALA A 24 5.33 -13.77 6.81
N PHE A 25 5.68 -13.06 7.89
CA PHE A 25 6.58 -11.91 7.81
C PHE A 25 7.93 -12.24 7.16
N SER A 26 8.47 -13.43 7.43
CA SER A 26 9.72 -13.94 6.85
C SER A 26 9.67 -14.12 5.34
N GLU A 27 8.47 -14.23 4.76
CA GLU A 27 8.26 -14.43 3.32
C GLU A 27 7.95 -13.12 2.59
N ILE A 28 7.64 -12.04 3.33
CA ILE A 28 7.34 -10.73 2.74
C ILE A 28 8.59 -10.10 2.17
N LYS A 29 8.55 -9.80 0.87
CA LYS A 29 9.59 -9.06 0.17
C LYS A 29 9.14 -7.62 -0.01
N VAL A 30 10.11 -6.70 -0.15
CA VAL A 30 9.84 -5.28 -0.42
C VAL A 30 8.91 -5.10 -1.62
N LYS A 31 9.07 -5.90 -2.68
CA LYS A 31 8.21 -5.84 -3.87
C LYS A 31 6.72 -6.06 -3.55
N ASP A 32 6.41 -6.91 -2.57
CA ASP A 32 5.02 -7.24 -2.22
C ASP A 32 4.33 -6.03 -1.57
N ILE A 33 5.09 -5.28 -0.76
CA ILE A 33 4.64 -4.05 -0.10
C ILE A 33 4.39 -2.96 -1.15
N ILE A 34 5.32 -2.79 -2.09
CA ILE A 34 5.19 -1.80 -3.17
C ILE A 34 4.02 -2.14 -4.10
N LEU A 35 3.85 -3.42 -4.47
CA LEU A 35 2.71 -3.91 -5.26
C LEU A 35 1.37 -3.67 -4.56
N ALA A 36 1.29 -3.93 -3.25
CA ALA A 36 0.07 -3.69 -2.48
C ALA A 36 -0.30 -2.20 -2.45
N GLU A 37 0.68 -1.31 -2.25
CA GLU A 37 0.44 0.13 -2.25
C GLU A 37 0.04 0.65 -3.65
N PHE A 38 0.70 0.15 -4.70
CA PHE A 38 0.38 0.51 -6.08
C PHE A 38 -1.04 0.08 -6.48
N ASN A 39 -1.42 -1.17 -6.19
CA ASN A 39 -2.76 -1.67 -6.48
C ASN A 39 -3.84 -0.87 -5.74
N LYS A 40 -3.56 -0.42 -4.52
CA LYS A 40 -4.47 0.43 -3.76
C LYS A 40 -4.64 1.81 -4.41
N ALA A 41 -3.55 2.41 -4.89
CA ALA A 41 -3.61 3.68 -5.62
C ALA A 41 -4.43 3.55 -6.91
N LEU A 42 -4.24 2.47 -7.67
CA LEU A 42 -5.04 2.18 -8.87
C LEU A 42 -6.53 2.02 -8.57
N LEU A 43 -6.88 1.35 -7.47
CA LEU A 43 -8.28 1.21 -7.05
C LEU A 43 -8.90 2.56 -6.70
N ALA A 44 -8.17 3.41 -5.98
CA ALA A 44 -8.63 4.75 -5.63
C ALA A 44 -8.85 5.63 -6.87
N ASP A 45 -7.94 5.54 -7.85
CA ASP A 45 -8.05 6.25 -9.13
C ASP A 45 -9.27 5.76 -9.93
N ARG A 46 -9.47 4.45 -10.03
CA ARG A 46 -10.65 3.87 -10.67
C ARG A 46 -11.95 4.29 -9.99
N SER A 47 -11.98 4.37 -8.66
CA SER A 47 -13.13 4.86 -7.91
C SER A 47 -13.41 6.34 -8.13
N ALA A 48 -12.38 7.14 -8.42
CA ALA A 48 -12.54 8.56 -8.75
C ALA A 48 -13.09 8.76 -10.18
N VAL A 49 -12.78 7.86 -11.11
CA VAL A 49 -13.26 7.92 -12.50
C VAL A 49 -14.68 7.34 -12.65
N ASN A 50 -15.01 6.27 -11.94
CA ASN A 50 -16.34 5.65 -11.97
C ASN A 50 -17.30 6.23 -10.92
N GLY A 51 -17.21 7.54 -10.66
CA GLY A 51 -18.07 8.20 -9.68
C GLY A 51 -19.56 7.87 -9.86
N ASN A 52 -20.25 7.65 -8.74
CA ASN A 52 -21.67 7.93 -8.66
C ASN A 52 -21.94 9.40 -9.00
#